data_AF-A0A1G2KP41-F1
#
_entry.id   AF-A0A1G2KP41-F1
#
_cell.length_a   1.000
_cell.length_b   1.000
_cell.length_c   1.000
_cell.angle_alpha   90.00
_cell.angle_beta   90.00
_cell.angle_gamma   90.00
#
_symmetry.space_group_name_H-M   'P 1'
#
loop_
_entity.id
_entity.type
_entity.pdbx_description
1 polymer ?
#
loop_
_entity_poly.entity_id
_entity_poly.type
_entity_poly.pdbx_seq_one_letter_code
_entity_poly.pdbx_strand_id
1 'polypeptide(L)'
;MQFFRYYFFLLFHVAILAAWYSSPFYLDWRIVIATVIVYYIQLYFWRGCLLTAGQFNNREEGFYEHYLRKLGFRPKRNVLNFILDFVVPAVIILIALARQLIIPIWFK
;
A
#
# COMPACT_ATOMS: atom_id res chain seq x y z
N MET A 1 -6.08 -22.44 -16.05
CA MET A 1 -5.65 -22.24 -14.64
C MET A 1 -4.91 -20.91 -14.38
N GLN A 2 -4.26 -20.26 -15.37
CA GLN A 2 -3.59 -18.96 -15.16
C GLN A 2 -4.54 -17.79 -14.82
N PHE A 3 -5.73 -17.76 -15.43
CA PHE A 3 -6.76 -16.73 -15.16
C PHE A 3 -7.17 -16.70 -13.68
N PHE A 4 -7.52 -17.85 -13.10
CA PHE A 4 -7.92 -17.95 -11.69
C PHE A 4 -6.82 -17.45 -10.74
N ARG A 5 -5.57 -17.81 -11.02
CA ARG A 5 -4.41 -17.38 -10.23
C ARG A 5 -4.23 -15.85 -10.25
N TYR A 6 -4.39 -15.24 -11.42
CA TYR A 6 -4.29 -13.79 -11.58
C TYR A 6 -5.36 -13.05 -10.77
N TYR A 7 -6.64 -13.44 -10.90
CA TYR A 7 -7.73 -12.80 -10.16
C TYR A 7 -7.61 -13.00 -8.65
N PHE A 8 -7.15 -14.17 -8.20
CA PHE A 8 -6.91 -14.43 -6.80
C PHE A 8 -5.87 -13.48 -6.21
N PHE A 9 -4.70 -13.36 -6.84
CA PHE A 9 -3.66 -12.43 -6.38
C PHE A 9 -4.11 -10.98 -6.43
N LEU A 10 -4.86 -10.59 -7.47
CA LEU A 10 -5.45 -9.26 -7.58
C LEU A 10 -6.42 -8.97 -6.43
N LEU A 11 -7.39 -9.85 -6.19
CA LEU A 11 -8.37 -9.69 -5.10
C LEU A 11 -7.67 -9.60 -3.75
N PHE A 12 -6.69 -10.47 -3.52
CA PHE A 12 -5.92 -10.46 -2.29
C PHE A 12 -5.12 -9.16 -2.11
N HIS A 13 -4.51 -8.65 -3.19
CA HIS A 13 -3.80 -7.36 -3.18
C HIS A 13 -4.74 -6.20 -2.88
N VAL A 14 -5.89 -6.14 -3.55
CA VAL A 14 -6.89 -5.10 -3.33
C VAL A 14 -7.45 -5.19 -1.91
N ALA A 15 -7.70 -6.39 -1.39
CA ALA A 15 -8.17 -6.59 -0.02
C ALA A 15 -7.16 -6.11 1.02
N ILE A 16 -5.87 -6.44 0.85
CA ILE A 16 -4.80 -5.96 1.74
C ILE A 16 -4.66 -4.45 1.67
N LEU A 17 -4.68 -3.87 0.46
CA LEU A 17 -4.63 -2.41 0.30
C LEU A 17 -5.84 -1.76 0.96
N ALA A 18 -7.06 -2.27 0.76
CA ALA A 18 -8.26 -1.74 1.37
C ALA A 18 -8.20 -1.82 2.91
N ALA A 19 -7.75 -2.94 3.45
CA ALA A 19 -7.51 -3.10 4.89
C ALA A 19 -6.46 -2.10 5.38
N TRP A 20 -5.35 -1.93 4.65
CA TRP A 20 -4.29 -1.02 5.05
C TRP A 20 -4.72 0.46 4.98
N TYR A 21 -5.43 0.88 3.93
CA TYR A 21 -6.01 2.24 3.83
C TYR A 21 -7.06 2.52 4.89
N SER A 22 -7.78 1.50 5.36
CA SER A 22 -8.73 1.63 6.47
C SER A 22 -8.10 1.43 7.85
N SER A 23 -6.83 1.01 7.93
CA SER A 23 -6.10 0.78 9.19
C SER A 23 -6.19 1.93 10.20
N PRO A 24 -6.12 3.24 9.86
CA PRO A 24 -6.21 4.30 10.86
C PRO A 24 -7.55 4.34 11.61
N PHE A 25 -8.60 3.71 11.07
CA PHE A 25 -9.94 3.70 11.67
C PHE A 25 -10.18 2.55 12.66
N TYR A 26 -9.37 1.49 12.64
CA TYR A 26 -9.60 0.34 13.51
C TYR A 26 -8.33 -0.19 14.20
N LEU A 27 -7.13 0.20 13.75
CA LEU A 27 -5.86 -0.18 14.36
C LEU A 27 -5.24 0.95 15.16
N ASP A 28 -4.52 0.59 16.23
CA ASP A 28 -3.66 1.50 16.98
C ASP A 28 -2.53 2.04 16.11
N TRP A 29 -2.20 3.33 16.29
CA TRP A 29 -1.14 4.03 15.56
C TRP A 29 0.21 3.30 15.65
N ARG A 30 0.49 2.62 16.76
CA ARG A 30 1.70 1.80 16.95
C ARG A 30 1.76 0.64 15.96
N ILE A 31 0.62 -0.03 15.74
CA ILE A 31 0.51 -1.14 14.79
C ILE A 31 0.62 -0.60 13.36
N VAL A 32 -0.02 0.53 13.06
CA VAL A 32 0.10 1.20 11.75
C VAL A 32 1.58 1.49 11.43
N ILE A 33 2.32 2.10 12.35
CA ILE A 33 3.76 2.35 12.17
C ILE A 33 4.54 1.04 11.99
N ALA A 34 4.28 0.03 12.82
CA ALA A 34 4.94 -1.26 12.69
C ALA A 34 4.71 -1.90 11.31
N THR A 35 3.48 -1.84 10.77
CA THR A 35 3.17 -2.36 9.43
C THR A 35 3.88 -1.58 8.32
N VAL A 36 4.04 -0.26 8.46
CA VAL A 36 4.83 0.56 7.52
C VAL A 36 6.30 0.17 7.54
N ILE A 37 6.87 -0.08 8.72
CA ILE A 37 8.25 -0.57 8.85
C ILE A 37 8.40 -1.93 8.16
N VAL A 38 7.49 -2.88 8.41
CA VAL A 38 7.49 -4.20 7.76
C VAL A 38 7.38 -4.05 6.23
N TYR A 39 6.57 -3.11 5.75
CA TYR A 39 6.45 -2.81 4.33
C TYR A 39 7.77 -2.30 3.73
N TYR A 40 8.48 -1.37 4.39
CA TYR A 40 9.80 -0.94 3.93
C TYR A 40 10.83 -2.05 3.94
N ILE A 41 10.81 -2.91 4.96
CA ILE A 41 11.67 -4.11 5.02
C ILE A 41 11.38 -5.01 3.82
N GLN A 42 10.10 -5.26 3.51
CA GLN A 42 9.71 -6.05 2.35
C GLN A 42 10.21 -5.42 1.04
N LEU A 43 10.03 -4.10 0.85
CA LEU A 43 10.54 -3.38 -0.32
C LEU A 43 12.06 -3.50 -0.46
N TYR A 44 12.79 -3.39 0.65
CA TYR A 44 14.24 -3.47 0.65
C TYR A 44 14.74 -4.86 0.25
N PHE A 45 14.18 -5.92 0.83
CA PHE A 45 14.61 -7.30 0.54
C PHE A 45 14.12 -7.80 -0.83
N TRP A 46 12.89 -7.50 -1.22
CA TRP A 46 12.28 -8.03 -2.45
C TRP A 46 12.34 -7.08 -3.65
N ARG A 47 12.89 -5.87 -3.49
CA ARG A 47 13.00 -4.82 -4.53
C ARG A 47 11.67 -4.49 -5.22
N GLY A 48 10.56 -4.69 -4.51
CA GLY A 48 9.21 -4.50 -5.03
C GLY A 48 8.14 -5.15 -4.14
N CYS A 49 6.87 -4.99 -4.50
CA CYS A 49 5.77 -5.65 -3.79
C CYS A 49 5.67 -7.13 -4.20
N LEU A 50 5.71 -8.02 -3.20
CA LEU A 50 5.72 -9.47 -3.36
C LEU A 50 4.48 -9.98 -4.12
N LEU A 51 3.33 -9.33 -3.89
CA LEU A 51 2.08 -9.66 -4.56
C LEU A 51 2.09 -9.29 -6.04
N THR A 52 2.69 -8.16 -6.41
CA THR A 52 2.77 -7.75 -7.83
C THR A 52 3.69 -8.69 -8.61
N ALA A 53 4.80 -9.11 -8.00
CA ALA A 53 5.67 -10.13 -8.57
C ALA A 53 4.95 -11.47 -8.78
N GLY A 54 4.08 -11.89 -7.83
CA GLY A 54 3.26 -13.08 -7.96
C GLY A 54 2.16 -12.97 -9.02
N GLN A 55 1.62 -11.77 -9.23
CA GLN A 55 0.52 -11.51 -10.17
C GLN A 55 0.98 -11.43 -11.63
N PHE A 56 2.08 -10.73 -11.91
CA PHE A 56 2.57 -10.50 -13.27
C PHE A 56 3.75 -11.39 -13.66
N ASN A 57 4.28 -12.19 -12.73
CA ASN A 57 5.54 -12.95 -12.89
C ASN A 57 6.72 -12.07 -13.34
N ASN A 58 6.59 -10.75 -13.19
CA ASN A 58 7.55 -9.74 -13.56
C ASN A 58 7.69 -8.80 -12.35
N ARG A 59 8.92 -8.62 -11.88
CA ARG A 59 9.22 -7.78 -10.71
C ARG A 59 9.32 -6.30 -11.07
N GLU A 60 9.30 -5.97 -12.37
CA GLU A 60 9.55 -4.62 -12.84
C GLU A 60 8.30 -3.78 -13.05
N GLU A 61 7.11 -4.37 -13.22
CA GLU A 61 5.87 -3.58 -13.35
C GLU A 61 5.20 -3.42 -11.98
N GLY A 62 5.00 -2.17 -11.55
CA GLY A 62 4.21 -1.86 -10.37
C GLY A 62 2.72 -2.08 -10.62
N PHE A 63 1.96 -2.50 -9.60
CA PHE A 63 0.51 -2.71 -9.71
C PHE A 63 -0.19 -1.43 -10.22
N TYR A 64 0.08 -0.31 -9.55
CA TYR A 64 -0.45 1.00 -9.94
C TYR A 64 0.04 1.45 -11.32
N GLU A 65 1.29 1.17 -11.67
CA GLU A 65 1.86 1.51 -12.97
C GLU A 65 1.12 0.79 -14.10
N HIS A 66 0.86 -0.50 -13.93
CA HIS A 66 0.12 -1.32 -14.89
C HIS A 66 -1.30 -0.77 -15.12
N TYR A 67 -2.04 -0.50 -14.04
CA TYR A 67 -3.40 0.02 -14.14
C TYR A 67 -3.46 1.46 -14.67
N LEU A 68 -2.53 2.34 -14.26
CA LEU A 68 -2.45 3.70 -14.79
C LEU A 68 -2.12 3.74 -16.28
N ARG A 69 -1.17 2.89 -16.73
CA ARG A 69 -0.87 2.72 -18.16
C ARG A 69 -2.06 2.20 -18.95
N LYS A 70 -2.82 1.27 -18.37
CA LYS A 70 -4.05 0.75 -18.98
C LYS A 70 -5.14 1.83 -19.13
N LEU A 71 -5.17 2.81 -18.23
CA LEU A 71 -6.05 3.98 -18.31
C LEU A 71 -5.53 5.09 -19.24
N GLY A 72 -4.40 4.87 -19.92
CA GLY A 72 -3.81 5.83 -20.86
C GLY A 72 -2.82 6.81 -20.23
N PHE A 73 -2.61 6.76 -18.91
CA PHE A 73 -1.64 7.60 -18.22
C PHE A 73 -0.25 6.97 -18.26
N ARG A 74 0.79 7.76 -18.52
CA ARG A 74 2.19 7.31 -18.48
C ARG A 74 2.93 7.95 -17.30
N PRO A 75 2.59 7.59 -16.04
CA PRO A 75 3.25 8.17 -14.87
C PRO A 75 4.74 7.82 -14.89
N LYS A 76 5.59 8.78 -14.49
CA LYS A 76 7.02 8.51 -14.28
C LYS A 76 7.15 7.57 -13.09
N ARG A 77 7.76 6.39 -13.29
CA ARG A 77 7.93 5.33 -12.27
C ARG A 77 8.53 5.85 -10.96
N ASN A 78 9.54 6.72 -11.03
CA ASN A 78 10.17 7.33 -9.85
C ASN A 78 9.18 8.17 -9.03
N VAL A 79 8.28 8.91 -9.69
CA VAL A 79 7.27 9.73 -9.02
C VAL A 79 6.21 8.85 -8.38
N LEU A 80 5.78 7.81 -9.09
CA LEU A 80 4.78 6.88 -8.58
C LEU A 80 5.31 6.13 -7.34
N ASN A 81 6.54 5.64 -7.39
CA ASN A 81 7.18 5.00 -6.25
C ASN A 81 7.35 5.99 -5.09
N PHE A 82 7.77 7.23 -5.35
CA PHE A 82 7.88 8.23 -4.28
C PHE A 82 6.52 8.50 -3.60
N ILE A 83 5.45 8.61 -4.38
CA ILE A 83 4.10 8.82 -3.82
C ILE A 83 3.68 7.61 -2.99
N LEU A 84 3.77 6.41 -3.54
CA LEU A 84 3.31 5.18 -2.88
C LEU A 84 4.17 4.79 -1.68
N ASP A 85 5.48 4.98 -1.76
CA ASP A 85 6.41 4.54 -0.74
C ASP A 85 6.62 5.62 0.33
N PHE A 86 6.40 6.90 0.05
CA PHE A 86 6.66 7.98 1.01
C PHE A 86 5.41 8.79 1.37
N VAL A 87 4.68 9.28 0.36
CA VAL A 87 3.53 10.17 0.60
C VAL A 87 2.38 9.41 1.24
N VAL A 88 2.01 8.25 0.69
CA VAL A 88 0.85 7.48 1.17
C VAL A 88 1.05 6.99 2.62
N PRO A 89 2.17 6.34 3.01
CA PRO A 89 2.36 5.89 4.38
C PRO A 89 2.42 7.04 5.37
N ALA A 90 3.06 8.16 5.00
CA ALA A 90 3.10 9.35 5.84
C ALA A 90 1.71 9.92 6.11
N VAL A 91 0.88 10.04 5.07
CA VAL A 91 -0.52 10.51 5.21
C VAL A 91 -1.33 9.57 6.11
N ILE A 92 -1.19 8.26 5.96
CA ILE A 92 -1.91 7.29 6.81
C ILE A 92 -1.48 7.40 8.28
N ILE A 93 -0.18 7.49 8.55
CA ILE A 93 0.32 7.67 9.92
C ILE A 93 -0.19 8.97 10.52
N LEU A 94 -0.17 10.07 9.76
CA LEU A 94 -0.70 11.36 10.20
C LEU A 94 -2.20 11.28 10.50
N ILE A 95 -3.00 10.61 9.68
CA ILE A 95 -4.43 10.40 9.92
C ILE A 95 -4.64 9.53 11.18
N ALA A 96 -3.87 8.44 11.35
CA ALA A 96 -3.96 7.57 12.51
C ALA A 96 -3.65 8.35 13.81
N LEU A 97 -2.57 9.14 13.80
CA LEU A 97 -2.17 9.99 14.93
C LEU A 97 -3.20 11.09 15.19
N ALA A 98 -3.64 11.82 14.16
CA ALA A 98 -4.64 12.87 14.30
C ALA A 98 -5.92 12.30 14.93
N ARG A 99 -6.40 11.15 14.48
CA ARG A 99 -7.57 10.50 15.05
C ARG A 99 -7.35 10.12 16.52
N GLN A 100 -6.26 9.44 16.86
CA GLN A 100 -6.07 8.87 18.20
C GLN A 100 -5.51 9.85 19.23
N LEU A 101 -4.89 10.95 18.81
CA LEU A 101 -4.41 11.99 19.73
C LEU A 101 -5.44 13.11 19.87
N ILE A 102 -6.08 13.55 18.78
CA ILE A 102 -6.95 14.75 18.82
C ILE A 102 -8.34 14.40 19.36
N ILE A 103 -8.91 13.25 18.96
CA ILE A 103 -10.29 12.88 19.36
C ILE A 103 -10.42 12.62 20.87
N PRO A 104 -9.54 11.85 21.54
CA PRO A 104 -9.67 11.67 22.98
C PRO A 104 -9.25 12.90 23.80
N ILE A 105 -8.46 13.83 23.24
CA ILE A 105 -8.15 15.12 23.87
C ILE A 105 -9.36 16.07 23.87
N TRP A 106 -10.27 15.93 22.91
CA TRP A 106 -11.46 16.78 22.82
C TRP A 106 -12.64 16.29 23.67
N PHE A 107 -12.64 15.00 24.04
CA PHE A 107 -13.69 14.36 24.85
C PHE A 107 -13.33 14.19 26.32
N LYS A 108 -12.25 14.83 26.79
CA LYS A 108 -11.79 14.80 28.18
C LYS A 108 -11.68 16.21 28.72
#